data_AF-A0A7K0FEH8-F1
#
_entry.id   AF-A0A7K0FEH8-F1
#
_cell.length_a   1.000
_cell.length_b   1.000
_cell.length_c   1.000
_cell.angle_alpha   90.00
_cell.angle_beta   90.00
_cell.angle_gamma   90.00
#
_symmetry.space_group_name_H-M   'P 1'
#
loop_
_entity.id
_entity.type
_entity.pdbx_description
1 polymer ?
#
loop_
_entity_poly.entity_id
_entity_poly.type
_entity_poly.pdbx_seq_one_letter_code
_entity_poly.pdbx_strand_id
1 'polypeptide(L)'
;MKVKYLFVLALLAGCQKEKTPTEATVIAPEKKTEIMLVKEEKFLKTDTISISEGDETSKNNYMLAHLLNQKADKDSIITQQYQLDFYQDQAKTVSSKITIEGYQKGSEWGASYGLSSTADKKSSFIHVSFGYPACGYTQNNYLYYLKNKGLQLVYEWDTMSDSGWGSWVEFTAPTGKSETNSFYCKRVAFEPEDDNEDMGTATHSDSIVFQFKNQHWTKQLLTAEGKTYFEKKMSFNEFHKIQ
;
A
#
# COMPACT_ATOMS: atom_id res chain seq x y z
N MET A 1 -40.72 27.34 58.37
CA MET A 1 -40.92 28.17 57.15
C MET A 1 -41.25 27.24 55.98
N LYS A 2 -42.41 27.47 55.37
CA LYS A 2 -43.00 26.99 54.09
C LYS A 2 -42.89 25.50 53.68
N VAL A 3 -44.00 24.80 53.97
CA VAL A 3 -44.57 23.62 53.29
C VAL A 3 -45.09 24.00 51.89
N LYS A 4 -45.30 23.04 50.97
CA LYS A 4 -46.55 22.74 50.19
C LYS A 4 -46.24 21.91 48.91
N TYR A 5 -46.58 20.61 48.93
CA TYR A 5 -47.68 19.90 48.18
C TYR A 5 -47.50 19.88 46.65
N LEU A 6 -47.27 18.73 45.98
CA LEU A 6 -48.16 17.58 45.72
C LEU A 6 -49.42 17.99 44.93
N PHE A 7 -49.53 17.56 43.65
CA PHE A 7 -50.76 17.01 43.07
C PHE A 7 -50.55 16.41 41.66
N VAL A 8 -51.17 15.25 41.47
CA VAL A 8 -51.34 14.44 40.26
C VAL A 8 -52.68 14.80 39.60
N LEU A 9 -52.82 14.75 38.26
CA LEU A 9 -53.98 14.24 37.48
C LEU A 9 -53.74 14.57 35.99
N ALA A 10 -53.56 13.59 35.09
CA ALA A 10 -54.57 12.79 34.38
C ALA A 10 -55.20 13.47 33.15
N LEU A 11 -54.84 12.91 31.98
CA LEU A 11 -55.65 12.62 30.77
C LEU A 11 -56.80 13.56 30.44
N LEU A 12 -56.77 14.16 29.23
CA LEU A 12 -57.94 14.18 28.34
C LEU A 12 -57.49 14.27 26.86
N ALA A 13 -58.08 13.39 26.06
CA ALA A 13 -57.97 13.30 24.62
C ALA A 13 -58.63 14.49 23.91
N GLY A 14 -58.17 14.80 22.70
CA GLY A 14 -58.82 15.74 21.80
C GLY A 14 -58.12 15.85 20.46
N CYS A 15 -58.43 14.93 19.53
CA CYS A 15 -58.20 15.16 18.10
C CYS A 15 -59.00 16.40 17.68
N GLN A 16 -58.32 17.48 17.29
CA GLN A 16 -58.89 18.48 16.41
C GLN A 16 -58.23 18.35 15.05
N LYS A 17 -59.04 17.97 14.06
CA LYS A 17 -58.77 18.16 12.64
C LYS A 17 -58.95 19.64 12.28
N GLU A 18 -58.38 19.97 11.11
CA GLU A 18 -58.50 21.21 10.31
C GLU A 18 -57.37 22.23 10.56
N LYS A 19 -56.73 22.85 9.56
CA LYS A 19 -56.99 23.04 8.12
C LYS A 19 -55.65 23.21 7.40
N THR A 20 -55.59 22.73 6.16
CA THR A 20 -54.55 23.03 5.17
C THR A 20 -54.54 24.52 4.82
N PRO A 21 -53.36 25.15 4.69
CA PRO A 21 -53.18 26.25 3.75
C PRO A 21 -52.14 25.89 2.68
N THR A 22 -52.46 26.37 1.50
CA THR A 22 -51.87 26.17 0.18
C THR A 22 -50.42 26.65 0.04
N GLU A 23 -49.76 26.03 -0.93
CA GLU A 23 -48.41 26.25 -1.47
C GLU A 23 -47.85 27.68 -1.41
N ALA A 24 -46.58 27.75 -1.02
CA ALA A 24 -45.59 28.54 -1.73
C ALA A 24 -44.35 27.65 -1.95
N THR A 25 -44.30 27.00 -3.11
CA THR A 25 -43.17 26.22 -3.59
C THR A 25 -41.98 27.17 -3.78
N VAL A 26 -41.05 27.19 -2.83
CA VAL A 26 -39.74 27.79 -3.04
C VAL A 26 -39.00 26.86 -3.99
N ILE A 27 -39.00 27.22 -5.27
CA ILE A 27 -38.12 26.64 -6.27
C ILE A 27 -36.70 27.04 -5.86
N ALA A 28 -36.02 26.15 -5.14
CA ALA A 28 -34.59 26.23 -4.98
C ALA A 28 -33.97 26.14 -6.39
N PRO A 29 -33.09 27.07 -6.79
CA PRO A 29 -32.46 26.98 -8.09
C PRO A 29 -31.66 25.68 -8.14
N GLU A 30 -31.96 24.83 -9.11
CA GLU A 30 -31.16 23.67 -9.45
C GLU A 30 -29.72 24.14 -9.61
N LYS A 31 -28.90 23.77 -8.62
CA LYS A 31 -27.45 23.90 -8.72
C LYS A 31 -27.07 22.95 -9.85
N LYS A 32 -26.96 23.48 -11.07
CA LYS A 32 -26.33 22.79 -12.19
C LYS A 32 -25.02 22.25 -11.64
N THR A 33 -24.99 20.94 -11.42
CA THR A 33 -23.74 20.23 -11.23
C THR A 33 -23.00 20.45 -12.53
N GLU A 34 -22.11 21.43 -12.55
CA GLU A 34 -21.04 21.46 -13.53
C GLU A 34 -20.41 20.09 -13.45
N ILE A 35 -20.66 19.29 -14.48
CA ILE A 35 -19.84 18.14 -14.78
C ILE A 35 -18.48 18.77 -15.04
N MET A 36 -17.65 18.82 -13.99
CA MET A 36 -16.23 19.05 -14.13
C MET A 36 -15.77 17.98 -15.11
N LEU A 37 -15.56 18.39 -16.36
CA LEU A 37 -14.77 17.63 -17.32
C LEU A 37 -13.49 17.30 -16.58
N VAL A 38 -13.34 16.03 -16.20
CA VAL A 38 -12.09 15.51 -15.64
C VAL A 38 -11.05 15.87 -16.69
N LYS A 39 -10.22 16.87 -16.39
CA LYS A 39 -9.15 17.31 -17.28
C LYS A 39 -8.34 16.06 -17.59
N GLU A 40 -8.34 15.64 -18.85
CA GLU A 40 -7.55 14.48 -19.27
C GLU A 40 -6.12 14.72 -18.80
N GLU A 41 -5.64 13.88 -17.88
CA GLU A 41 -4.26 13.96 -17.42
C GLU A 41 -3.38 13.61 -18.61
N LYS A 42 -2.57 14.57 -19.07
CA LYS A 42 -1.63 14.34 -20.17
C LYS A 42 -0.44 13.56 -19.63
N PHE A 43 -0.38 12.28 -19.95
CA PHE A 43 0.73 11.41 -19.55
C PHE A 43 1.95 11.61 -20.45
N LEU A 44 3.14 11.70 -19.86
CA LEU A 44 4.42 11.85 -20.56
C LEU A 44 4.89 10.51 -21.16
N LYS A 45 4.62 9.41 -20.47
CA LYS A 45 4.95 8.04 -20.84
C LYS A 45 3.94 7.10 -20.18
N THR A 46 3.66 5.97 -20.80
CA THR A 46 2.88 4.89 -20.19
C THR A 46 3.66 3.58 -20.34
N ASP A 47 3.89 2.89 -19.22
CA ASP A 47 4.47 1.56 -19.17
C ASP A 47 3.40 0.54 -18.76
N THR A 48 3.47 -0.68 -19.31
CA THR A 48 2.61 -1.79 -18.88
C THR A 48 3.37 -2.65 -17.88
N ILE A 49 2.78 -2.88 -16.71
CA ILE A 49 3.33 -3.75 -15.67
C ILE A 49 2.53 -5.06 -15.66
N SER A 50 3.20 -6.12 -16.11
CA SER A 50 2.71 -7.50 -16.00
C SER A 50 2.77 -7.96 -14.54
N ILE A 51 1.74 -8.70 -14.09
CA ILE A 51 1.69 -9.24 -12.73
C ILE A 51 1.95 -10.75 -12.78
N SER A 52 3.00 -11.20 -12.08
CA SER A 52 3.31 -12.63 -11.94
C SER A 52 2.33 -13.34 -10.99
N GLU A 53 1.89 -14.54 -11.38
CA GLU A 53 1.01 -15.45 -10.64
C GLU A 53 1.61 -16.87 -10.64
N GLY A 54 2.44 -17.17 -9.64
CA GLY A 54 3.35 -18.31 -9.66
C GLY A 54 4.37 -18.17 -10.80
N ASP A 55 4.51 -19.22 -11.61
CA ASP A 55 5.43 -19.28 -12.76
C ASP A 55 4.86 -18.65 -14.05
N GLU A 56 3.64 -18.13 -14.00
CA GLU A 56 2.96 -17.53 -15.16
C GLU A 56 2.71 -16.04 -14.96
N THR A 57 2.53 -15.31 -16.05
CA THR A 57 2.01 -13.94 -16.02
C THR A 57 0.48 -13.97 -16.11
N SER A 58 -0.17 -13.19 -15.25
CA SER A 58 -1.62 -12.96 -15.35
C SER A 58 -1.95 -12.35 -16.71
N LYS A 59 -2.83 -13.02 -17.47
CA LYS A 59 -3.22 -12.60 -18.83
C LYS A 59 -4.19 -11.42 -18.84
N ASN A 60 -5.01 -11.30 -17.80
CA ASN A 60 -6.14 -10.38 -17.78
C ASN A 60 -6.00 -9.25 -16.75
N ASN A 61 -5.09 -9.40 -15.80
CA ASN A 61 -4.80 -8.40 -14.78
C ASN A 61 -3.39 -7.86 -14.96
N TYR A 62 -3.27 -6.54 -15.00
CA TYR A 62 -2.03 -5.81 -15.21
C TYR A 62 -2.17 -4.41 -14.61
N MET A 63 -1.09 -3.64 -14.57
CA MET A 63 -1.16 -2.22 -14.27
C MET A 63 -0.61 -1.40 -15.43
N LEU A 64 -1.10 -0.17 -15.56
CA LEU A 64 -0.46 0.84 -16.40
C LEU A 64 0.18 1.89 -15.51
N ALA A 65 1.47 2.15 -15.69
CA ALA A 65 2.20 3.20 -15.02
C ALA A 65 2.30 4.42 -15.93
N HIS A 66 1.51 5.44 -15.63
CA HIS A 66 1.49 6.70 -16.35
C HIS A 66 2.42 7.71 -15.68
N LEU A 67 3.49 8.11 -16.37
CA LEU A 67 4.37 9.17 -15.91
C LEU A 67 3.62 10.51 -16.04
N LEU A 68 3.34 11.14 -14.91
CA LEU A 68 2.64 12.43 -14.83
C LEU A 68 3.61 13.59 -14.98
N ASN A 69 4.75 13.50 -14.30
CA ASN A 69 5.74 14.57 -14.23
C ASN A 69 7.13 14.00 -13.93
N GLN A 70 8.16 14.70 -14.39
CA GLN A 70 9.55 14.43 -14.08
C GLN A 70 10.28 15.76 -13.84
N LYS A 71 11.03 15.84 -12.74
CA LYS A 71 11.87 16.99 -12.41
C LYS A 71 13.26 16.53 -11.98
N ALA A 72 14.28 17.30 -12.32
CA ALA A 72 15.61 17.17 -11.73
C ALA A 72 15.77 18.27 -10.67
N ASP A 73 16.38 17.92 -9.54
CA ASP A 73 16.78 18.92 -8.56
C ASP A 73 18.15 19.53 -8.89
N LYS A 74 18.66 20.37 -7.98
CA LYS A 74 19.96 21.04 -8.11
C LYS A 74 21.15 20.07 -8.17
N ASP A 75 20.98 18.87 -7.64
CA ASP A 75 22.01 17.83 -7.56
C ASP A 75 21.83 16.80 -8.69
N SER A 76 20.99 17.11 -9.68
CA SER A 76 20.62 16.26 -10.81
C SER A 76 19.92 14.96 -10.42
N ILE A 77 19.35 14.89 -9.21
CA ILE A 77 18.52 13.77 -8.78
C ILE A 77 17.17 13.90 -9.47
N ILE A 78 16.78 12.87 -10.23
CA ILE A 78 15.53 12.86 -10.97
C ILE A 78 14.41 12.31 -10.07
N THR A 79 13.37 13.11 -9.86
CA THR A 79 12.12 12.68 -9.24
C THR A 79 11.04 12.51 -10.31
N GLN A 80 10.39 11.35 -10.32
CA GLN A 80 9.26 11.04 -11.19
C GLN A 80 7.98 10.85 -10.38
N GLN A 81 6.86 11.34 -10.90
CA GLN A 81 5.53 11.10 -10.33
C GLN A 81 4.73 10.22 -11.28
N TYR A 82 4.20 9.12 -10.76
CA TYR A 82 3.43 8.15 -11.52
C TYR A 82 2.01 8.04 -11.01
N GLN A 83 1.08 7.80 -11.93
CA GLN A 83 -0.20 7.19 -11.63
C GLN A 83 -0.16 5.72 -12.06
N LEU A 84 -0.45 4.82 -11.12
CA LEU A 84 -0.63 3.40 -11.38
C LEU A 84 -2.12 3.11 -11.53
N ASP A 85 -2.54 2.71 -12.73
CA ASP A 85 -3.90 2.27 -13.02
C ASP A 85 -3.97 0.74 -12.95
N PHE A 86 -4.81 0.20 -12.07
CA PHE A 86 -4.98 -1.23 -11.87
C PHE A 86 -6.10 -1.77 -12.75
N TYR A 87 -5.77 -2.76 -13.58
CA TYR A 87 -6.71 -3.45 -14.45
C TYR A 87 -6.98 -4.86 -13.90
N GLN A 88 -8.26 -5.18 -13.73
CA GLN A 88 -8.72 -6.54 -13.44
C GLN A 88 -9.71 -6.94 -14.53
N ASP A 89 -9.52 -8.13 -15.11
CA ASP A 89 -10.30 -8.60 -16.26
C ASP A 89 -10.33 -7.57 -17.41
N GLN A 90 -9.17 -6.96 -17.68
CA GLN A 90 -8.95 -5.93 -18.72
C GLN A 90 -9.77 -4.64 -18.53
N ALA A 91 -10.45 -4.47 -17.39
CA ALA A 91 -11.14 -3.25 -17.02
C ALA A 91 -10.35 -2.47 -15.97
N LYS A 92 -10.16 -1.17 -16.19
CA LYS A 92 -9.60 -0.29 -15.15
C LYS A 92 -10.53 -0.30 -13.94
N THR A 93 -9.97 -0.59 -12.77
CA THR A 93 -10.73 -0.67 -11.51
C THR A 93 -10.47 0.52 -10.61
N VAL A 94 -9.21 0.90 -10.43
CA VAL A 94 -8.77 1.89 -9.44
C VAL A 94 -7.38 2.41 -9.80
N SER A 95 -7.00 3.56 -9.25
CA SER A 95 -5.70 4.19 -9.46
C SER A 95 -5.01 4.53 -8.15
N SER A 96 -3.67 4.53 -8.15
CA SER A 96 -2.81 5.04 -7.08
C SER A 96 -1.81 6.04 -7.65
N LYS A 97 -1.34 7.00 -6.85
CA LYS A 97 -0.24 7.89 -7.24
C LYS A 97 0.96 7.65 -6.34
N ILE A 98 2.14 7.55 -6.93
CA ILE A 98 3.41 7.37 -6.22
C ILE A 98 4.46 8.35 -6.74
N THR A 99 5.47 8.61 -5.91
CA THR A 99 6.62 9.43 -6.26
C THR A 99 7.86 8.56 -6.14
N ILE A 100 8.71 8.60 -7.16
CA ILE A 100 9.98 7.87 -7.20
C ILE A 100 11.08 8.90 -7.22
N GLU A 101 11.94 8.86 -6.21
CA GLU A 101 13.13 9.70 -6.12
C GLU A 101 14.36 8.93 -6.61
N GLY A 102 15.33 9.64 -7.18
CA GLY A 102 16.55 9.01 -7.68
C GLY A 102 16.34 8.09 -8.89
N TYR A 103 15.42 8.43 -9.80
CA TYR A 103 15.20 7.67 -11.03
C TYR A 103 16.49 7.49 -11.82
N GLN A 104 16.72 6.26 -12.28
CA GLN A 104 17.84 5.90 -13.13
C GLN A 104 17.36 5.45 -14.51
N LYS A 105 18.05 5.91 -15.54
CA LYS A 105 17.70 5.51 -16.91
C LYS A 105 17.91 4.01 -17.07
N GLY A 106 16.86 3.32 -17.52
CA GLY A 106 16.86 1.86 -17.63
C GLY A 106 16.24 1.15 -16.42
N SER A 107 15.66 1.88 -15.46
CA SER A 107 14.83 1.26 -14.43
C SER A 107 13.58 0.60 -15.03
N GLU A 108 13.21 -0.52 -14.43
CA GLU A 108 12.13 -1.39 -14.89
C GLU A 108 11.07 -1.57 -13.79
N TRP A 109 9.86 -1.93 -14.20
CA TRP A 109 8.78 -2.28 -13.30
C TRP A 109 8.70 -3.80 -13.11
N GLY A 110 8.47 -4.23 -11.88
CA GLY A 110 8.08 -5.60 -11.53
C GLY A 110 6.77 -5.62 -10.76
N ALA A 111 6.00 -6.70 -10.91
CA ALA A 111 4.86 -6.95 -10.02
C ALA A 111 4.57 -8.44 -9.85
N SER A 112 4.10 -8.82 -8.66
CA SER A 112 3.69 -10.18 -8.33
C SER A 112 2.56 -10.19 -7.30
N TYR A 113 1.71 -11.22 -7.33
CA TYR A 113 0.71 -11.43 -6.30
C TYR A 113 1.32 -12.00 -5.03
N GLY A 114 0.94 -11.51 -3.85
CA GLY A 114 1.45 -12.02 -2.58
C GLY A 114 2.10 -10.95 -1.71
N LEU A 115 2.62 -11.38 -0.56
CA LEU A 115 3.37 -10.51 0.34
C LEU A 115 4.84 -10.37 -0.07
N SER A 116 5.35 -11.31 -0.85
CA SER A 116 6.72 -11.36 -1.36
C SER A 116 6.73 -11.55 -2.88
N SER A 117 7.91 -11.50 -3.48
CA SER A 117 8.13 -11.76 -4.90
C SER A 117 7.76 -13.17 -5.35
N THR A 118 7.69 -14.13 -4.43
CA THR A 118 7.18 -15.48 -4.68
C THR A 118 5.67 -15.45 -4.78
N ALA A 119 5.18 -15.61 -6.00
CA ALA A 119 3.81 -15.27 -6.31
C ALA A 119 2.78 -16.30 -5.76
N ASP A 120 1.86 -15.82 -4.92
CA ASP A 120 0.73 -16.61 -4.43
C ASP A 120 -0.46 -16.49 -5.39
N LYS A 121 -0.91 -17.62 -5.95
CA LYS A 121 -2.10 -17.63 -6.80
C LYS A 121 -3.30 -17.05 -6.05
N LYS A 122 -4.01 -16.11 -6.67
CA LYS A 122 -5.22 -15.46 -6.13
C LYS A 122 -5.04 -14.60 -4.86
N SER A 123 -3.84 -14.13 -4.54
CA SER A 123 -3.67 -13.18 -3.44
C SER A 123 -4.37 -11.84 -3.73
N SER A 124 -4.96 -11.22 -2.69
CA SER A 124 -5.43 -9.83 -2.77
C SER A 124 -4.29 -8.82 -2.59
N PHE A 125 -3.09 -9.29 -2.28
CA PHE A 125 -1.90 -8.45 -2.22
C PHE A 125 -1.17 -8.43 -3.55
N ILE A 126 -0.67 -7.26 -3.94
CA ILE A 126 0.16 -7.06 -5.12
C ILE A 126 1.42 -6.34 -4.65
N HIS A 127 2.57 -7.02 -4.74
CA HIS A 127 3.87 -6.41 -4.57
C HIS A 127 4.29 -5.81 -5.92
N VAL A 128 4.62 -4.52 -5.92
CA VAL A 128 5.11 -3.77 -7.07
C VAL A 128 6.51 -3.27 -6.76
N SER A 129 7.44 -3.44 -7.68
CA SER A 129 8.81 -2.96 -7.56
C SER A 129 9.18 -2.04 -8.72
N PHE A 130 10.10 -1.11 -8.46
CA PHE A 130 10.70 -0.27 -9.47
C PHE A 130 12.16 0.03 -9.15
N GLY A 131 13.04 -0.17 -10.12
CA GLY A 131 14.43 0.22 -9.99
C GLY A 131 15.30 -0.31 -11.12
N TYR A 132 16.58 0.02 -11.07
CA TYR A 132 17.55 -0.41 -12.09
C TYR A 132 17.94 -1.87 -11.84
N PRO A 133 17.77 -2.79 -12.81
CA PRO A 133 17.92 -4.23 -12.59
C PRO A 133 19.40 -4.67 -12.56
N ALA A 134 20.15 -4.15 -11.58
CA ALA A 134 21.55 -4.52 -11.35
C ALA A 134 21.85 -4.65 -9.86
N CYS A 135 22.84 -5.46 -9.53
CA CYS A 135 23.31 -5.67 -8.16
C CYS A 135 23.73 -4.36 -7.49
N GLY A 136 23.45 -4.21 -6.20
CA GLY A 136 23.81 -3.04 -5.40
C GLY A 136 22.94 -1.80 -5.64
N TYR A 137 21.99 -1.84 -6.57
CA TYR A 137 21.06 -0.74 -6.80
C TYR A 137 19.81 -0.86 -5.93
N THR A 138 19.44 0.26 -5.30
CA THR A 138 18.20 0.36 -4.53
C THR A 138 16.99 0.18 -5.45
N GLN A 139 16.07 -0.67 -5.02
CA GLN A 139 14.75 -0.87 -5.62
C GLN A 139 13.69 -0.32 -4.68
N ASN A 140 12.74 0.43 -5.22
CA ASN A 140 11.56 0.92 -4.52
C ASN A 140 10.51 -0.20 -4.54
N ASN A 141 9.85 -0.44 -3.43
CA ASN A 141 8.85 -1.49 -3.31
C ASN A 141 7.57 -0.97 -2.66
N TYR A 142 6.44 -1.45 -3.18
CA TYR A 142 5.10 -1.07 -2.73
C TYR A 142 4.26 -2.33 -2.56
N LEU A 143 3.63 -2.48 -1.41
CA LEU A 143 2.66 -3.53 -1.14
C LEU A 143 1.26 -2.93 -1.19
N TYR A 144 0.50 -3.31 -2.22
CA TYR A 144 -0.89 -2.94 -2.35
C TYR A 144 -1.80 -4.06 -1.88
N TYR A 145 -2.96 -3.69 -1.32
CA TYR A 145 -4.09 -4.57 -1.10
C TYR A 145 -5.24 -4.16 -2.02
N LEU A 146 -5.62 -5.04 -2.93
CA LEU A 146 -6.68 -4.85 -3.92
C LEU A 146 -7.76 -5.90 -3.72
N LYS A 147 -8.91 -5.51 -3.15
CA LYS A 147 -10.07 -6.38 -2.95
C LYS A 147 -11.36 -5.62 -3.20
N ASN A 148 -12.30 -6.24 -3.92
CA ASN A 148 -13.62 -5.64 -4.24
C ASN A 148 -13.52 -4.23 -4.88
N LYS A 149 -12.53 -4.01 -5.75
CA LYS A 149 -12.21 -2.70 -6.36
C LYS A 149 -11.74 -1.61 -5.38
N GLY A 150 -11.62 -1.92 -4.09
CA GLY A 150 -10.92 -1.06 -3.12
C GLY A 150 -9.42 -1.29 -3.21
N LEU A 151 -8.65 -0.20 -3.23
CA LEU A 151 -7.20 -0.22 -3.23
C LEU A 151 -6.66 0.46 -1.98
N GLN A 152 -5.66 -0.15 -1.36
CA GLN A 152 -4.89 0.47 -0.30
C GLN A 152 -3.40 0.21 -0.52
N LEU A 153 -2.59 1.27 -0.46
CA LEU A 153 -1.15 1.14 -0.25
C LEU A 153 -0.91 0.76 1.22
N VAL A 154 -0.45 -0.46 1.46
CA VAL A 154 -0.27 -1.04 2.80
C VAL A 154 1.11 -0.71 3.35
N TYR A 155 2.13 -0.82 2.51
CA TYR A 155 3.52 -0.58 2.89
C TYR A 155 4.38 -0.16 1.71
N GLU A 156 5.43 0.59 2.01
CA GLU A 156 6.43 1.08 1.07
C GLU A 156 7.80 0.91 1.73
N TRP A 157 8.78 0.41 0.98
CA TRP A 157 10.13 0.20 1.48
C TRP A 157 11.14 0.12 0.34
N ASP A 158 12.41 0.30 0.69
CA ASP A 158 13.53 0.08 -0.20
C ASP A 158 14.24 -1.24 0.08
N THR A 159 14.73 -1.86 -0.98
CA THR A 159 15.61 -3.04 -0.94
C THR A 159 16.87 -2.75 -1.73
N MET A 160 18.01 -3.25 -1.27
CA MET A 160 19.26 -3.22 -2.02
C MET A 160 19.94 -4.55 -1.77
N SER A 161 20.35 -5.25 -2.84
CA SER A 161 21.14 -6.45 -2.67
C SER A 161 22.20 -6.58 -3.76
N ASP A 162 23.37 -7.06 -3.36
CA ASP A 162 24.43 -7.50 -4.24
C ASP A 162 24.84 -8.92 -3.83
N SER A 163 24.54 -9.90 -4.69
CA SER A 163 25.01 -11.27 -4.52
C SER A 163 24.66 -11.90 -3.15
N GLY A 164 23.52 -11.53 -2.56
CA GLY A 164 23.05 -12.00 -1.24
C GLY A 164 23.42 -11.10 -0.06
N TRP A 165 24.30 -10.13 -0.28
CA TRP A 165 24.57 -9.05 0.68
C TRP A 165 23.55 -7.92 0.50
N GLY A 166 23.31 -7.14 1.54
CA GLY A 166 22.48 -5.93 1.49
C GLY A 166 21.32 -5.94 2.48
N SER A 167 20.22 -5.27 2.14
CA SER A 167 19.05 -5.16 3.00
C SER A 167 17.72 -5.33 2.26
N TRP A 168 16.78 -5.99 2.91
CA TRP A 168 15.44 -6.25 2.39
C TRP A 168 14.41 -6.33 3.53
N VAL A 169 13.15 -6.55 3.15
CA VAL A 169 12.06 -6.79 4.08
C VAL A 169 11.61 -8.24 3.93
N GLU A 170 11.53 -8.95 5.05
CA GLU A 170 10.95 -10.28 5.12
C GLU A 170 9.53 -10.21 5.66
N PHE A 171 8.58 -10.77 4.93
CA PHE A 171 7.19 -10.90 5.36
C PHE A 171 6.93 -12.27 5.97
N THR A 172 6.08 -12.33 6.98
CA THR A 172 5.66 -13.58 7.61
C THR A 172 4.17 -13.51 7.93
N ALA A 173 3.39 -14.40 7.32
CA ALA A 173 1.98 -14.59 7.67
C ALA A 173 1.84 -15.67 8.76
N PRO A 174 0.93 -15.50 9.74
CA PRO A 174 0.54 -16.58 10.63
C PRO A 174 -0.01 -17.75 9.81
N THR A 175 0.54 -18.94 10.01
CA THR A 175 0.26 -20.13 9.19
C THR A 175 -1.21 -20.60 9.31
N GLY A 176 -1.78 -21.07 8.19
CA GLY A 176 -2.95 -21.95 8.15
C GLY A 176 -4.28 -21.41 7.59
N LYS A 177 -4.34 -20.16 7.08
CA LYS A 177 -5.56 -19.63 6.44
C LYS A 177 -5.24 -18.93 5.12
N SER A 178 -6.00 -19.25 4.08
CA SER A 178 -5.89 -18.66 2.73
C SER A 178 -6.19 -17.16 2.69
N GLU A 179 -6.90 -16.64 3.70
CA GLU A 179 -7.06 -15.21 3.94
C GLU A 179 -6.54 -14.89 5.34
N THR A 180 -5.41 -14.20 5.42
CA THR A 180 -4.90 -13.69 6.69
C THR A 180 -5.48 -12.32 6.99
N ASN A 181 -5.88 -12.10 8.24
CA ASN A 181 -6.26 -10.77 8.75
C ASN A 181 -5.09 -10.06 9.44
N SER A 182 -3.92 -10.69 9.46
CA SER A 182 -2.71 -10.10 10.03
C SER A 182 -1.44 -10.70 9.43
N PHE A 183 -0.39 -9.92 9.28
CA PHE A 183 0.93 -10.43 8.94
C PHE A 183 1.98 -9.55 9.60
N TYR A 184 3.22 -10.02 9.61
CA TYR A 184 4.36 -9.31 10.15
C TYR A 184 5.36 -9.06 9.05
N CYS A 185 6.15 -8.00 9.20
CA CYS A 185 7.42 -7.93 8.50
C CYS A 185 8.52 -7.47 9.45
N LYS A 186 9.76 -7.65 9.01
CA LYS A 186 10.96 -7.06 9.62
C LYS A 186 11.91 -6.65 8.51
N ARG A 187 12.71 -5.62 8.76
CA ARG A 187 13.88 -5.34 7.92
C ARG A 187 15.00 -6.28 8.31
N VAL A 188 15.64 -6.86 7.31
CA VAL A 188 16.83 -7.71 7.44
C VAL A 188 17.95 -7.04 6.68
N ALA A 189 19.13 -6.99 7.27
CA ALA A 189 20.35 -6.64 6.56
C ALA A 189 21.44 -7.66 6.85
N PHE A 190 22.24 -7.97 5.84
CA PHE A 190 23.40 -8.83 5.95
C PHE A 190 24.56 -8.14 5.22
N GLU A 191 25.52 -7.68 5.99
CA GLU A 191 26.66 -6.89 5.51
C GLU A 191 27.96 -7.68 5.74
N PRO A 192 28.88 -7.69 4.77
CA PRO A 192 30.15 -8.39 4.90
C PRO A 192 31.03 -7.75 5.98
N GLU A 193 31.90 -8.53 6.60
CA GLU A 193 32.96 -7.99 7.46
C GLU A 193 34.10 -7.41 6.63
N ASP A 194 34.73 -6.33 7.13
CA ASP A 194 35.82 -5.65 6.42
C ASP A 194 37.05 -6.54 6.14
N ASP A 195 37.29 -7.52 7.02
CA ASP A 195 38.48 -8.38 6.99
C ASP A 195 38.19 -9.82 6.51
N ASN A 196 36.92 -10.17 6.27
CA ASN A 196 36.53 -11.50 5.86
C ASN A 196 35.24 -11.51 5.02
N GLU A 197 35.40 -11.64 3.71
CA GLU A 197 34.30 -11.68 2.73
C GLU A 197 33.36 -12.89 2.87
N ASP A 198 33.77 -13.95 3.57
CA ASP A 198 32.91 -15.12 3.84
C ASP A 198 32.05 -14.96 5.09
N MET A 199 32.28 -13.90 5.87
CA MET A 199 31.59 -13.60 7.12
C MET A 199 30.80 -12.31 7.00
N GLY A 200 29.72 -12.22 7.75
CA GLY A 200 28.95 -11.00 7.83
C GLY A 200 28.17 -10.87 9.12
N THR A 201 27.59 -9.68 9.28
CA THR A 201 26.72 -9.36 10.41
C THR A 201 25.28 -9.30 9.92
N ALA A 202 24.46 -10.25 10.37
CA ALA A 202 23.03 -10.26 10.15
C ALA A 202 22.34 -9.39 11.21
N THR A 203 21.55 -8.42 10.78
CA THR A 203 20.77 -7.54 11.66
C THR A 203 19.29 -7.59 11.32
N HIS A 204 18.45 -7.49 12.35
CA HIS A 204 17.01 -7.24 12.17
C HIS A 204 16.60 -5.94 12.85
N SER A 205 15.78 -5.17 12.16
CA SER A 205 15.18 -3.91 12.63
C SER A 205 13.73 -3.80 12.16
N ASP A 206 13.04 -2.74 12.60
CA ASP A 206 11.71 -2.34 12.12
C ASP A 206 10.69 -3.50 12.06
N SER A 207 10.49 -4.21 13.17
CA SER A 207 9.44 -5.22 13.21
C SER A 207 8.07 -4.53 13.21
N ILE A 208 7.24 -4.87 12.25
CA ILE A 208 5.91 -4.25 12.04
C ILE A 208 4.85 -5.35 12.01
N VAL A 209 3.75 -5.13 12.73
CA VAL A 209 2.53 -5.93 12.57
C VAL A 209 1.54 -5.16 11.70
N PHE A 210 0.93 -5.87 10.76
CA PHE A 210 -0.16 -5.41 9.93
C PHE A 210 -1.43 -6.13 10.32
N GLN A 211 -2.54 -5.40 10.43
CA GLN A 211 -3.84 -5.95 10.83
C GLN A 211 -4.96 -5.36 9.97
N PHE A 212 -5.83 -6.23 9.47
CA PHE A 212 -7.03 -5.85 8.74
C PHE A 212 -8.17 -5.59 9.73
N LYS A 213 -8.59 -4.34 9.85
CA LYS A 213 -9.65 -3.88 10.75
C LYS A 213 -10.53 -2.88 10.02
N ASN A 214 -11.85 -3.02 10.15
CA ASN A 214 -12.82 -2.10 9.54
C ASN A 214 -12.60 -1.89 8.04
N GLN A 215 -12.33 -2.98 7.31
CA GLN A 215 -12.07 -2.99 5.85
C GLN A 215 -10.79 -2.27 5.40
N HIS A 216 -9.89 -1.90 6.33
CA HIS A 216 -8.60 -1.30 6.02
C HIS A 216 -7.46 -2.02 6.74
N TRP A 217 -6.29 -2.03 6.11
CA TRP A 217 -5.05 -2.45 6.74
C TRP A 217 -4.50 -1.33 7.61
N THR A 218 -4.02 -1.69 8.79
CA THR A 218 -3.31 -0.79 9.70
C THR A 218 -1.96 -1.43 10.02
N LYS A 219 -0.94 -0.59 10.22
CA LYS A 219 0.39 -1.04 10.62
C LYS A 219 0.77 -0.46 11.97
N GLN A 220 1.50 -1.24 12.76
CA GLN A 220 2.04 -0.83 14.05
C GLN A 220 3.47 -1.35 14.18
N LEU A 221 4.41 -0.45 14.49
CA LEU A 221 5.77 -0.81 14.87
C LEU A 221 5.75 -1.54 16.22
N LEU A 222 6.40 -2.69 16.25
CA LEU A 222 6.62 -3.50 17.46
C LEU A 222 7.96 -3.19 18.12
N THR A 223 8.91 -2.66 17.34
CA THR A 223 10.24 -2.24 17.80
C THR A 223 10.43 -0.75 17.55
N ALA A 224 11.44 -0.16 18.18
CA ALA A 224 11.82 1.21 17.89
C ALA A 224 12.30 1.32 16.43
N GLU A 225 11.77 2.30 15.71
CA GLU A 225 12.12 2.57 14.31
C GLU A 225 13.62 2.84 14.15
N GLY A 226 14.21 2.23 13.12
CA GLY A 226 15.63 2.32 12.79
C GLY A 226 16.56 1.63 13.79
N LYS A 227 16.05 0.98 14.85
CA LYS A 227 16.88 0.33 15.86
C LYS A 227 16.98 -1.17 15.63
N THR A 228 18.22 -1.64 15.54
CA THR A 228 18.56 -3.06 15.57
C THR A 228 18.14 -3.67 16.90
N TYR A 229 17.35 -4.74 16.86
CA TYR A 229 16.96 -5.51 18.04
C TYR A 229 17.49 -6.95 18.03
N PHE A 230 18.08 -7.36 16.90
CA PHE A 230 18.78 -8.63 16.74
C PHE A 230 20.02 -8.41 15.89
N GLU A 231 21.14 -8.98 16.33
CA GLU A 231 22.41 -8.96 15.60
C GLU A 231 23.11 -10.30 15.79
N LYS A 232 23.68 -10.84 14.72
CA LYS A 232 24.45 -12.08 14.76
C LYS A 232 25.51 -12.10 13.68
N LYS A 233 26.76 -12.37 14.08
CA LYS A 233 27.84 -12.73 13.16
C LYS A 233 27.69 -14.17 12.71
N MET A 234 27.81 -14.41 11.41
CA MET A 234 27.75 -15.76 10.82
C MET A 234 28.36 -15.77 9.42
N SER A 235 28.65 -16.97 8.92
CA SER A 235 29.14 -17.10 7.54
C SER A 235 28.04 -16.86 6.52
N PHE A 236 28.42 -16.44 5.31
CA PHE A 236 27.51 -16.26 4.19
C PHE A 236 26.64 -17.50 3.93
N ASN A 237 27.28 -18.67 3.94
CA ASN A 237 26.60 -19.94 3.71
C ASN A 237 25.63 -20.32 4.84
N GLU A 238 25.93 -19.97 6.10
CA GLU A 238 25.00 -20.22 7.20
C GLU A 238 23.78 -19.31 7.12
N PHE A 239 23.97 -18.05 6.77
CA PHE A 239 22.87 -17.09 6.62
C PHE A 239 21.86 -17.55 5.56
N HIS A 240 22.35 -17.88 4.36
CA HIS A 240 21.50 -18.26 3.22
C HIS A 240 20.94 -19.69 3.28
N LYS A 241 21.38 -20.53 4.23
CA LYS A 241 20.76 -21.85 4.49
C LYS A 241 19.50 -21.79 5.35
N ILE A 242 19.31 -20.69 6.08
CA ILE A 242 18.24 -20.53 7.07
C ILE A 242 17.00 -19.87 6.44
N GLN A 243 17.15 -19.27 5.26
CA GLN A 243 16.07 -18.65 4.49
C GLN A 243 15.27 -19.65 3.66
#